data_AF-A0A9D4W9J4-F1
#
_entry.id   AF-A0A9D4W9J4-F1
#
_cell.length_a   1.000
_cell.length_b   1.000
_cell.length_c   1.000
_cell.angle_alpha   90.00
_cell.angle_beta   90.00
_cell.angle_gamma   90.00
#
_symmetry.space_group_name_H-M   'P 1'
#
loop_
_entity.id
_entity.type
_entity.pdbx_description
1 polymer ?
#
loop_
_entity_poly.entity_id
_entity_poly.type
_entity_poly.pdbx_seq_one_letter_code
_entity_poly.pdbx_strand_id
1 'polypeptide(L)'
;MMQANSVVQDFPLADEVDADHNDGWWDGRISGSLRDDIRVVNFKGSWEQLVYSQEELRRHHKWDYDSEIKELERVTAAETVSGKKGDFQFKPGTLVEGTSGLD
;
A
#
# COMPACT_ATOMS: atom_id res chain seq x y z
N MET A 1 -34.01 -18.52 -13.30
CA MET A 1 -32.64 -18.19 -13.74
C MET A 1 -32.29 -16.85 -13.11
N MET A 2 -31.37 -16.81 -12.15
CA MET A 2 -30.89 -15.55 -11.57
C MET A 2 -29.82 -15.00 -12.50
N GLN A 3 -30.02 -13.80 -13.06
CA GLN A 3 -28.94 -13.09 -13.75
C GLN A 3 -28.07 -12.47 -12.66
N ALA A 4 -26.80 -12.88 -12.59
CA ALA A 4 -25.82 -12.19 -11.79
C ALA A 4 -25.48 -10.87 -12.49
N ASN A 5 -25.69 -9.74 -11.82
CA ASN A 5 -25.09 -8.48 -12.24
C ASN A 5 -23.58 -8.61 -11.99
N SER A 6 -22.82 -9.10 -12.97
CA SER A 6 -21.38 -8.93 -12.93
C SER A 6 -21.09 -7.46 -13.21
N VAL A 7 -20.50 -6.78 -12.22
CA VAL A 7 -19.83 -5.52 -12.51
C VAL A 7 -18.60 -5.92 -13.30
N VAL A 8 -18.67 -5.78 -14.63
CA VAL A 8 -17.50 -6.02 -15.51
C VAL A 8 -16.44 -5.02 -15.08
N GLN A 9 -15.36 -5.53 -14.50
CA GLN A 9 -14.24 -4.70 -14.07
C GLN A 9 -13.41 -4.37 -15.30
N ASP A 10 -13.57 -3.16 -15.82
CA ASP A 10 -12.79 -2.71 -16.96
C ASP A 10 -11.38 -2.26 -16.53
N PHE A 11 -10.43 -2.45 -17.44
CA PHE A 11 -9.01 -2.12 -17.30
C PHE A 11 -8.60 -1.24 -18.49
N PRO A 12 -8.71 0.09 -18.39
CA PRO A 12 -8.27 1.01 -19.43
C PRO A 12 -6.75 0.99 -19.63
N LEU A 13 -6.31 1.56 -20.75
CA LEU A 13 -4.89 1.75 -21.07
C LEU A 13 -4.17 2.45 -19.91
N ALA A 14 -2.94 2.02 -19.62
CA ALA A 14 -2.07 2.57 -18.60
C ALA A 14 -2.43 2.28 -17.12
N ASP A 15 -3.51 1.54 -16.85
CA ASP A 15 -3.83 1.08 -15.50
C ASP A 15 -2.75 0.13 -14.95
N GLU A 16 -2.46 0.27 -13.66
CA GLU A 16 -1.63 -0.67 -12.90
C GLU A 16 -2.49 -1.86 -12.47
N VAL A 17 -2.05 -3.06 -12.83
CA VAL A 17 -2.76 -4.32 -12.58
C VAL A 17 -1.80 -5.33 -11.99
N ASP A 18 -2.33 -6.32 -11.28
CA ASP A 18 -1.60 -7.56 -11.07
C ASP A 18 -2.18 -8.64 -11.99
N ALA A 19 -1.31 -9.38 -12.67
CA ALA A 19 -1.69 -10.49 -13.52
C ALA A 19 -1.38 -11.83 -12.85
N ASP A 20 -2.31 -12.79 -12.95
CA ASP A 20 -2.10 -14.17 -12.51
C ASP A 20 -1.16 -14.88 -13.50
N HIS A 21 0.05 -15.19 -13.07
CA HIS A 21 1.07 -15.79 -13.90
C HIS A 21 2.02 -16.66 -13.07
N ASN A 22 2.31 -17.88 -13.51
CA ASN A 22 3.19 -18.82 -12.81
C ASN A 22 2.88 -18.95 -11.31
N ASP A 23 1.61 -19.24 -10.98
CA ASP A 23 1.10 -19.44 -9.61
C ASP A 23 1.26 -18.23 -8.67
N GLY A 24 1.24 -17.01 -9.22
CA GLY A 24 1.39 -15.78 -8.45
C GLY A 24 0.84 -14.54 -9.16
N TRP A 25 0.79 -13.43 -8.42
CA TRP A 25 0.31 -12.13 -8.91
C TRP A 25 1.48 -11.22 -9.21
N TRP A 26 1.61 -10.78 -10.46
CA TRP A 26 2.73 -9.98 -10.96
C TRP A 26 2.30 -8.57 -11.35
N ASP A 27 2.98 -7.53 -10.81
CA ASP A 27 2.75 -6.12 -11.15
C ASP A 27 3.02 -5.86 -12.63
N GLY A 28 2.01 -5.38 -13.33
CA GLY A 28 2.07 -4.98 -14.72
C GLY A 28 1.23 -3.75 -15.02
N ARG A 29 1.32 -3.30 -16.28
CA ARG A 29 0.61 -2.13 -16.78
C ARG A 29 -0.13 -2.46 -18.08
N ILE A 30 -1.38 -2.03 -18.19
CA ILE A 30 -2.13 -2.18 -19.44
C ILE A 30 -1.45 -1.36 -20.54
N SER A 31 -1.08 -2.03 -21.62
CA SER A 31 -0.44 -1.45 -22.81
C SER A 31 -1.31 -1.52 -24.07
N GLY A 32 -2.43 -2.24 -24.00
CA GLY A 32 -3.40 -2.31 -25.08
C GLY A 32 -4.56 -3.26 -24.81
N SER A 33 -5.44 -3.39 -25.81
CA SER A 33 -6.60 -4.28 -25.82
C SER A 33 -6.75 -4.90 -27.21
N LEU A 34 -6.98 -6.22 -27.29
CA LEU A 34 -7.26 -6.89 -28.57
C LEU A 34 -8.76 -7.08 -28.80
N ARG A 35 -9.52 -7.27 -27.72
CA ARG A 35 -10.98 -7.50 -27.68
C ARG A 35 -11.54 -6.88 -26.40
N ASP A 36 -12.85 -6.86 -26.27
CA ASP A 36 -13.53 -6.26 -25.11
C ASP A 36 -13.05 -6.86 -23.78
N ASP A 37 -12.78 -8.17 -23.75
CA ASP A 37 -12.40 -8.97 -22.59
C ASP A 37 -10.90 -9.29 -22.49
N ILE A 38 -10.09 -8.87 -23.47
CA ILE A 38 -8.67 -9.21 -23.57
C ILE A 38 -7.80 -7.97 -23.44
N ARG A 39 -6.80 -8.02 -22.56
CA ARG A 39 -5.86 -6.94 -22.29
C ARG A 39 -4.42 -7.38 -22.54
N VAL A 40 -3.59 -6.44 -23.00
CA VAL A 40 -2.15 -6.62 -23.13
C VAL A 40 -1.46 -5.98 -21.95
N VAL A 41 -0.69 -6.76 -21.21
CA VAL A 41 0.02 -6.31 -20.00
C VAL A 41 1.52 -6.29 -20.29
N ASN A 42 2.14 -5.16 -19.98
CA ASN A 42 3.59 -5.02 -19.95
C ASN A 42 4.08 -5.13 -18.49
N PHE A 43 5.07 -5.97 -18.25
CA PHE A 43 5.66 -6.14 -16.91
C PHE A 43 6.87 -5.23 -16.76
N LYS A 44 7.04 -4.64 -15.56
CA LYS A 44 8.23 -3.84 -15.26
C LYS A 44 9.42 -4.78 -15.09
N GLY A 45 10.54 -4.48 -15.74
CA GLY A 45 11.80 -5.24 -15.59
C GLY A 45 12.01 -6.36 -16.61
N SER A 46 10.97 -6.80 -17.31
CA SER A 46 11.08 -7.57 -18.54
C SER A 46 10.49 -6.77 -19.70
N TRP A 47 11.11 -6.80 -20.88
CA TRP A 47 10.56 -6.15 -22.08
C TRP A 47 9.40 -6.95 -22.69
N GLU A 48 8.71 -7.73 -21.87
CA GLU A 48 7.69 -8.67 -22.30
C GLU A 48 6.31 -8.01 -22.29
N GLN A 49 5.48 -8.44 -23.24
CA GLN A 49 4.07 -8.13 -23.31
C GLN A 49 3.32 -9.43 -23.44
N LEU A 50 2.43 -9.70 -22.48
CA LEU A 50 1.62 -10.89 -22.46
C LEU A 50 0.14 -10.51 -22.48
N VAL A 51 -0.68 -11.45 -22.92
CA VAL A 51 -2.11 -11.24 -23.15
C VAL A 51 -2.88 -12.00 -22.07
N TYR A 52 -3.81 -11.32 -21.42
CA TYR A 52 -4.64 -11.86 -20.34
C TYR A 52 -6.11 -11.52 -20.57
N SER A 53 -6.98 -12.39 -20.09
CA SER A 53 -8.40 -12.08 -19.90
C SER A 53 -8.60 -11.15 -18.70
N GLN A 54 -9.75 -10.49 -18.61
CA GLN A 54 -10.10 -9.67 -17.43
C GLN A 54 -10.15 -10.48 -16.12
N GLU A 55 -10.43 -11.80 -16.18
CA GLU A 55 -10.51 -12.66 -15.00
C GLU A 55 -9.13 -12.99 -14.41
N GLU A 56 -8.08 -12.94 -15.24
CA GLU A 56 -6.68 -13.15 -14.84
C GLU A 56 -6.03 -11.85 -14.34
N LEU A 57 -6.77 -10.74 -14.30
CA LEU A 57 -6.30 -9.44 -13.87
C LEU A 57 -7.04 -8.96 -12.63
N ARG A 58 -6.31 -8.27 -11.77
CA ARG A 58 -6.89 -7.47 -10.68
C ARG A 58 -6.27 -6.08 -10.66
N ARG A 59 -6.97 -5.10 -10.09
CA ARG A 59 -6.35 -3.79 -9.85
C ARG A 59 -5.20 -3.93 -8.87
N HIS A 60 -4.06 -3.35 -9.24
CA HIS A 60 -2.92 -3.26 -8.34
C HIS A 60 -3.25 -2.31 -7.18
N HIS A 61 -3.15 -2.80 -5.95
CA HIS A 61 -3.31 -1.99 -4.74
C HIS A 61 -1.99 -1.89 -4.00
N LYS A 62 -1.60 -0.67 -3.65
CA LYS A 62 -0.44 -0.41 -2.79
C LYS A 62 -0.92 -0.35 -1.35
N TRP A 63 -0.25 -1.09 -0.48
CA TRP A 63 -0.48 -0.98 0.96
C TRP A 63 0.27 0.23 1.47
N ASP A 64 -0.47 1.22 1.96
CA ASP A 64 0.09 2.44 2.53
C ASP A 64 0.06 2.34 4.06
N TYR A 65 1.10 1.71 4.63
CA TYR A 65 1.26 1.61 6.09
C TYR A 65 1.52 2.97 6.77
N ASP A 66 2.06 3.94 6.03
CA ASP A 66 2.39 5.26 6.58
C ASP A 66 1.14 6.09 6.89
N SER A 67 0.02 5.78 6.23
CA SER A 67 -1.24 6.48 6.43
C SER A 67 -1.77 6.40 7.87
N GLU A 68 -1.57 5.27 8.57
CA GLU A 68 -1.95 5.11 9.99
C GLU A 68 -0.95 5.81 10.94
N ILE A 69 0.35 5.73 10.63
CA ILE A 69 1.41 6.36 11.44
C ILE A 69 1.29 7.89 11.38
N LYS A 70 0.98 8.45 10.20
CA LYS A 70 0.84 9.89 10.01
C LYS A 70 -0.33 10.48 10.78
N GLU A 71 -1.40 9.73 11.00
CA GLU A 71 -2.53 10.18 11.80
C GLU A 71 -2.20 10.11 13.31
N LEU A 72 -1.48 9.07 13.75
CA LEU A 72 -0.96 8.98 15.13
C LEU A 72 0.01 10.13 15.46
N GLU A 73 0.89 10.49 14.52
CA GLU A 73 1.79 11.65 14.68
C GLU A 73 1.04 12.99 14.76
N ARG A 74 -0.07 13.15 14.03
CA ARG A 74 -0.90 14.35 14.10
C ARG A 74 -1.65 14.48 15.43
N VAL A 75 -2.20 13.38 15.93
CA VAL A 75 -2.91 13.34 17.22
C VAL A 75 -1.95 13.63 18.37
N THR A 76 -0.78 12.98 18.39
CA THR A 76 0.25 13.20 19.42
C THR A 76 0.86 14.61 19.39
N ALA A 77 1.06 15.18 18.19
CA ALA A 77 1.53 16.56 18.06
C ALA A 77 0.51 17.60 18.54
N ALA A 78 -0.79 17.34 18.34
CA ALA A 78 -1.86 18.21 18.85
C ALA A 78 -2.01 18.14 20.37
N GLU A 79 -1.78 16.98 20.99
CA GLU A 79 -1.86 16.79 22.44
C GLU A 79 -0.64 17.36 23.20
N THR A 80 0.52 17.48 22.54
CA THR A 80 1.76 17.95 23.20
C THR A 80 1.78 19.47 23.46
N VAL A 81 0.83 20.25 22.95
CA VAL A 81 0.71 21.70 23.23
C VAL A 81 -0.07 21.96 24.52
N SER A 82 0.41 21.49 25.68
CA SER A 82 0.15 22.16 26.98
C SER A 82 1.13 21.83 28.12
N GLY A 83 2.22 21.10 27.85
CA GLY A 83 3.25 20.86 28.85
C GLY A 83 4.07 22.11 29.12
N LYS A 84 3.70 22.90 30.14
CA LYS A 84 4.61 23.91 30.71
C LYS A 84 5.94 23.21 30.99
N LYS A 85 7.04 23.76 30.48
CA LYS A 85 8.41 23.36 30.83
C LYS A 85 8.59 23.61 32.32
N GLY A 86 8.20 22.63 33.14
CA GLY A 86 8.45 22.65 34.57
C GLY A 86 9.95 22.49 34.78
N ASP A 87 10.54 23.38 35.56
CA ASP A 87 11.93 23.30 35.99
C ASP A 87 12.09 22.06 36.87
N PHE A 88 12.35 20.91 36.25
CA PHE A 88 12.63 19.67 36.97
C PHE A 88 14.06 19.74 37.50
N GLN A 89 14.18 20.18 38.76
CA GLN A 89 15.42 20.11 39.50
C GLN A 89 15.47 18.78 40.25
N PHE A 90 16.32 17.85 39.81
CA PHE A 90 16.55 16.61 40.54
C PHE A 90 17.18 16.93 41.88
N LYS A 91 16.58 16.41 42.96
CA LYS A 91 17.16 16.50 44.28
C LYS A 91 18.22 15.41 44.44
N PRO A 92 19.39 15.70 45.04
CA PRO A 92 20.34 14.65 45.38
C PRO A 92 19.66 13.52 46.18
N GLY A 93 19.81 12.28 45.72
CA GLY A 93 19.19 11.09 46.35
C GLY A 93 17.92 10.57 45.66
N THR A 94 17.42 11.20 44.60
CA THR A 94 16.32 10.65 43.79
C THR A 94 16.82 9.46 42.95
N LEU A 95 16.23 8.28 43.17
CA LEU A 95 16.50 7.08 42.38
C LEU A 95 15.94 7.27 40.96
N VAL A 96 16.79 7.12 39.96
CA VAL A 96 16.40 7.16 38.53
C VAL A 96 16.82 5.84 37.88
N GLU A 97 15.91 5.23 37.13
CA GLU A 97 16.19 4.00 36.39
C GLU A 97 16.74 4.35 35.01
N GLY A 98 17.92 3.81 34.68
CA GLY A 98 18.50 3.89 33.34
C GLY A 98 18.46 2.53 32.69
N THR A 99 17.97 2.45 31.45
CA THR A 99 18.08 1.23 30.65
C THR A 99 19.42 1.25 29.93
N SER A 100 20.32 0.31 30.26
CA SER A 100 21.54 0.10 29.48
C SER A 100 21.18 -0.63 28.19
N GLY A 101 21.26 0.05 27.03
CA GLY A 101 21.25 -0.61 25.74
C GLY A 101 22.56 -1.38 25.57
N LEU A 102 22.46 -2.69 25.35
CA LEU A 102 23.60 -3.54 24.98
C LEU A 102 23.85 -3.37 23.49
N ASP A 103 25.07 -2.95 23.16
CA ASP A 103 25.67 -2.84 21.84
C ASP A 103 26.04 -4.19 21.21
#